data_AF-A0A857DEU4-F1
#
_entry.id   AF-A0A857DEU4-F1
#
_cell.length_a   1.000
_cell.length_b   1.000
_cell.length_c   1.000
_cell.angle_alpha   90.00
_cell.angle_beta   90.00
_cell.angle_gamma   90.00
#
_symmetry.space_group_name_H-M   'P 1'
#
loop_
_entity.id
_entity.type
_entity.pdbx_description
1 polymer ?
#
loop_
_entity_poly.entity_id
_entity_poly.type
_entity_poly.pdbx_seq_one_letter_code
_entity_poly.pdbx_strand_id
1 'polypeptide(L)'
;MDRFLIIGERIHCISPVIRQAIADRNPAPILQRAKEQLDAGAVYLDLNIGPAERDGEEVMAWAVQLLQNEFDNVPICLDTANKKAIEAGIRVYNRSKGKPIINSADAGPRLGLLEVAAANDAMAIALCAKDGIPSDVEERITYCTEMLEKAMMLGIDPMDLLFDPLFLVIKGMQEKAPEVLETIRQITEMGLRTNAGLSNVSNGAPKHVRPIIDATYCAMAMQCGLTAAIVNPCDHRLMETIKTCDMIKGNMLYADSYLEL
;
A
#
# COMPACT_ATOMS: atom_id res chain seq x y z
N MET A 1 10.27 16.68 -6.88
CA MET A 1 8.93 16.08 -6.98
C MET A 1 9.14 14.58 -7.05
N ASP A 2 8.46 13.85 -6.18
CA ASP A 2 8.67 12.41 -6.01
C ASP A 2 7.80 11.66 -7.03
N ARG A 3 8.34 10.58 -7.62
CA ARG A 3 7.57 9.67 -8.48
C ARG A 3 6.49 8.96 -7.66
N PHE A 4 5.44 8.51 -8.33
CA PHE A 4 4.38 7.74 -7.70
C PHE A 4 4.94 6.44 -7.09
N LEU A 5 4.62 6.17 -5.82
CA LEU A 5 5.13 5.01 -5.11
C LEU A 5 4.26 3.78 -5.40
N ILE A 6 4.84 2.81 -6.11
CA ILE A 6 4.18 1.56 -6.50
C ILE A 6 4.50 0.48 -5.45
N ILE A 7 3.48 0.01 -4.75
CA ILE A 7 3.56 -1.09 -3.78
C ILE A 7 2.91 -2.34 -4.41
N GLY A 8 3.68 -3.39 -4.66
CA GLY A 8 3.21 -4.59 -5.35
C GLY A 8 2.39 -5.54 -4.46
N GLU A 9 1.13 -5.81 -4.80
CA GLU A 9 0.15 -6.52 -3.97
C GLU A 9 0.14 -8.06 -4.08
N ARG A 10 0.97 -8.66 -4.93
CA ARG A 10 0.79 -10.06 -5.36
C ARG A 10 1.30 -11.10 -4.36
N ILE A 11 1.93 -10.71 -3.24
CA ILE A 11 2.38 -11.65 -2.19
C ILE A 11 1.39 -11.60 -1.02
N HIS A 12 0.26 -12.30 -1.19
CA HIS A 12 -0.84 -12.24 -0.23
C HIS A 12 -1.50 -13.60 0.04
N CYS A 13 -1.92 -13.83 1.29
CA CYS A 13 -2.46 -15.11 1.77
C CYS A 13 -3.85 -15.47 1.19
N ILE A 14 -4.53 -14.56 0.49
CA ILE A 14 -5.77 -14.88 -0.24
C ILE A 14 -5.46 -15.79 -1.43
N SER A 15 -4.28 -15.63 -2.05
CA SER A 15 -3.86 -16.50 -3.14
C SER A 15 -3.52 -17.91 -2.63
N PRO A 16 -4.17 -18.98 -3.12
CA PRO A 16 -3.93 -20.34 -2.63
C PRO A 16 -2.47 -20.78 -2.77
N VAL A 17 -1.82 -20.37 -3.86
CA VAL A 17 -0.41 -20.68 -4.14
C VAL A 17 0.52 -20.05 -3.10
N ILE A 18 0.30 -18.77 -2.74
CA ILE A 18 1.14 -18.08 -1.75
C ILE A 18 0.82 -18.52 -0.33
N ARG A 19 -0.46 -18.76 -0.03
CA ARG A 19 -0.87 -19.33 1.25
C ARG A 19 -0.17 -20.65 1.52
N GLN A 20 -0.16 -21.56 0.53
CA GLN A 20 0.53 -22.84 0.66
C GLN A 20 2.05 -22.64 0.77
N ALA A 21 2.61 -21.74 -0.04
CA ALA A 21 4.04 -21.44 0.02
C ALA A 21 4.48 -20.92 1.40
N ILE A 22 3.69 -20.04 2.02
CA ILE A 22 3.93 -19.54 3.38
C ILE A 22 3.84 -20.68 4.40
N ALA A 23 2.78 -21.51 4.31
CA ALA A 23 2.57 -22.63 5.23
C ALA A 23 3.71 -23.66 5.19
N ASP A 24 4.23 -23.96 4.00
CA ASP A 24 5.28 -24.95 3.80
C ASP A 24 6.71 -24.37 3.88
N ARG A 25 6.85 -23.06 4.14
CA ARG A 25 8.12 -22.32 4.00
C ARG A 25 8.80 -22.56 2.64
N ASN A 26 7.99 -22.70 1.58
CA ASN A 26 8.47 -22.89 0.22
C ASN A 26 8.79 -21.53 -0.41
N PRO A 27 10.07 -21.20 -0.66
CA PRO A 27 10.45 -19.88 -1.15
C PRO A 27 10.04 -19.65 -2.61
N ALA A 28 9.98 -20.69 -3.45
CA ALA A 28 9.94 -20.52 -4.89
C ALA A 28 8.72 -19.71 -5.40
N PRO A 29 7.48 -19.96 -4.95
CA PRO A 29 6.33 -19.17 -5.41
C PRO A 29 6.36 -17.70 -4.94
N ILE A 30 6.96 -17.44 -3.78
CA ILE A 30 7.09 -16.09 -3.21
C ILE A 30 8.13 -15.30 -4.01
N LEU A 31 9.32 -15.89 -4.20
CA LEU A 31 10.40 -15.29 -4.98
C LEU A 31 9.98 -15.04 -6.43
N GLN A 32 9.26 -15.97 -7.06
CA GLN A 32 8.73 -15.79 -8.42
C GLN A 32 7.84 -14.54 -8.51
N ARG A 33 6.90 -14.36 -7.56
CA ARG A 33 6.02 -13.17 -7.57
C ARG A 33 6.75 -11.89 -7.22
N ALA A 34 7.70 -11.94 -6.30
CA ALA A 34 8.53 -10.79 -5.98
C ALA A 34 9.27 -10.32 -7.23
N LYS A 35 9.94 -11.24 -7.94
CA LYS A 35 10.63 -10.94 -9.19
C LYS A 35 9.70 -10.34 -10.25
N GLU A 36 8.55 -10.96 -10.51
CA GLU A 36 7.57 -10.46 -11.49
C GLU A 36 7.12 -9.03 -11.19
N GLN A 37 6.96 -8.67 -9.91
CA GLN A 37 6.52 -7.35 -9.50
C GLN A 37 7.64 -6.31 -9.59
N LEU A 38 8.86 -6.67 -9.20
CA LEU A 38 10.03 -5.81 -9.28
C LEU A 38 10.41 -5.52 -10.74
N ASP A 39 10.41 -6.56 -11.60
CA ASP A 39 10.63 -6.41 -13.04
C ASP A 39 9.55 -5.52 -13.68
N ALA A 40 8.34 -5.49 -13.10
CA ALA A 40 7.23 -4.64 -13.55
C ALA A 40 7.23 -3.23 -12.93
N GLY A 41 8.23 -2.88 -12.10
CA GLY A 41 8.42 -1.52 -11.57
C GLY A 41 7.86 -1.28 -10.17
N ALA A 42 7.55 -2.31 -9.39
CA ALA A 42 7.25 -2.14 -7.97
C ALA A 42 8.48 -1.61 -7.20
N VAL A 43 8.26 -0.65 -6.31
CA VAL A 43 9.30 -0.08 -5.44
C VAL A 43 9.29 -0.75 -4.07
N TYR A 44 8.09 -1.08 -3.58
CA TYR A 44 7.88 -1.89 -2.37
C TYR A 44 7.12 -3.17 -2.74
N LEU A 45 7.32 -4.21 -1.94
CA LEU A 45 6.49 -5.42 -1.99
C LEU A 45 5.55 -5.43 -0.78
N ASP A 46 4.24 -5.53 -1.02
CA ASP A 46 3.27 -5.83 0.03
C ASP A 46 3.34 -7.32 0.37
N LEU A 47 3.59 -7.61 1.66
CA LEU A 47 3.74 -8.94 2.20
C LEU A 47 2.60 -9.21 3.18
N ASN A 48 1.50 -9.77 2.65
CA ASN A 48 0.32 -10.10 3.43
C ASN A 48 0.34 -11.58 3.86
N ILE A 49 0.52 -11.78 5.17
CA ILE A 49 0.55 -13.12 5.81
C ILE A 49 -0.78 -13.49 6.47
N GLY A 50 -1.80 -12.64 6.33
CA GLY A 50 -3.08 -12.76 7.02
C GLY A 50 -2.98 -12.52 8.54
N PRO A 51 -3.96 -13.00 9.33
CA PRO A 51 -3.97 -12.82 10.78
C PRO A 51 -2.80 -13.51 11.51
N ALA A 52 -2.28 -14.60 10.92
CA ALA A 52 -1.11 -15.35 11.38
C ALA A 52 -1.05 -15.55 12.92
N GLU A 53 -2.14 -16.06 13.52
CA GLU A 53 -2.33 -16.12 14.98
C GLU A 53 -1.39 -17.09 15.72
N ARG A 54 -0.80 -18.07 15.01
CA ARG A 54 0.00 -19.13 15.63
C ARG A 54 1.51 -18.92 15.46
N ASP A 55 1.96 -18.73 14.23
CA ASP A 55 3.37 -18.67 13.85
C ASP A 55 3.76 -17.37 13.14
N GLY A 56 2.95 -16.30 13.28
CA GLY A 56 3.14 -15.04 12.55
C GLY A 56 4.49 -14.37 12.76
N GLU A 57 5.08 -14.44 13.96
CA GLU A 57 6.43 -13.92 14.23
C GLU A 57 7.49 -14.61 13.38
N GLU A 58 7.45 -15.95 13.32
CA GLU A 58 8.40 -16.75 12.55
C GLU A 58 8.18 -16.57 11.05
N VAL A 59 6.92 -16.61 10.61
CA VAL A 59 6.53 -16.41 9.20
C VAL A 59 7.00 -15.07 8.68
N MET A 60 6.71 -13.98 9.40
CA MET A 60 7.05 -12.64 8.95
C MET A 60 8.55 -12.44 8.88
N ALA A 61 9.29 -12.86 9.93
CA ALA A 61 10.74 -12.75 9.94
C ALA A 61 11.38 -13.55 8.79
N TRP A 62 10.94 -14.79 8.57
CA TRP A 62 11.41 -15.63 7.47
C TRP A 62 11.15 -14.98 6.10
N ALA A 63 9.93 -14.52 5.84
CA ALA A 63 9.55 -13.95 4.55
C ALA A 63 10.27 -12.62 4.27
N VAL A 64 10.45 -11.77 5.29
CA VAL A 64 11.25 -10.53 5.18
C VAL A 64 12.69 -10.84 4.80
N GLN A 65 13.36 -11.75 5.53
CA GLN A 65 14.73 -12.15 5.23
C GLN A 65 14.87 -12.76 3.84
N LEU A 66 13.93 -13.63 3.47
CA LEU A 66 13.90 -14.26 2.15
C LEU A 66 13.87 -13.21 1.02
N LEU A 67 12.94 -12.26 1.09
CA LEU A 67 12.77 -11.22 0.07
C LEU A 67 13.98 -10.28 0.01
N GLN A 68 14.48 -9.83 1.16
CA GLN A 68 15.60 -8.89 1.19
C GLN A 68 16.93 -9.51 0.78
N ASN A 69 17.16 -10.78 1.11
CA ASN A 69 18.37 -11.49 0.69
C ASN A 69 18.40 -11.74 -0.82
N GLU A 70 17.25 -12.08 -1.42
CA GLU A 70 17.19 -12.36 -2.86
C GLU A 70 17.18 -11.08 -3.71
N PHE A 71 16.56 -9.99 -3.22
CA PHE A 71 16.29 -8.78 -4.02
C PHE A 71 16.94 -7.51 -3.45
N ASP A 72 18.24 -7.57 -3.13
CA ASP A 72 19.07 -6.42 -2.68
C ASP A 72 18.38 -5.49 -1.67
N ASN A 73 17.93 -6.06 -0.56
CA ASN A 73 17.25 -5.34 0.53
C ASN A 73 16.02 -4.56 0.06
N VAL A 74 15.26 -5.12 -0.90
CA VAL A 74 14.00 -4.57 -1.38
C VAL A 74 13.13 -4.09 -0.21
N PRO A 75 12.57 -2.87 -0.28
CA PRO A 75 11.67 -2.40 0.76
C PRO A 75 10.35 -3.18 0.83
N ILE A 76 9.81 -3.39 2.03
CA ILE A 76 8.62 -4.23 2.26
C ILE A 76 7.55 -3.47 3.03
N CYS A 77 6.32 -3.60 2.55
CA CYS A 77 5.09 -3.22 3.23
C CYS A 77 4.55 -4.45 3.98
N LEU A 78 4.62 -4.42 5.31
CA LEU A 78 4.27 -5.52 6.21
C LEU A 78 2.77 -5.49 6.47
N ASP A 79 2.02 -6.41 5.85
CA ASP A 79 0.56 -6.42 5.89
C ASP A 79 0.02 -7.52 6.83
N THR A 80 -0.35 -7.10 8.04
CA THR A 80 -1.08 -7.90 9.03
C THR A 80 -1.54 -7.02 10.20
N ALA A 81 -2.62 -7.42 10.87
CA ALA A 81 -3.02 -6.81 12.14
C ALA A 81 -2.21 -7.34 13.35
N ASN A 82 -1.38 -8.36 13.16
CA ASN A 82 -0.60 -8.97 14.24
C ASN A 82 0.66 -8.15 14.56
N LYS A 83 0.59 -7.37 15.64
CA LYS A 83 1.70 -6.53 16.13
C LYS A 83 3.01 -7.30 16.31
N LYS A 84 2.95 -8.49 16.89
CA LYS A 84 4.16 -9.29 17.16
C LYS A 84 4.82 -9.74 15.87
N ALA A 85 4.01 -10.11 14.87
CA ALA A 85 4.53 -10.47 13.55
C ALA A 85 5.24 -9.30 12.89
N ILE A 86 4.66 -8.10 12.94
CA ILE A 86 5.29 -6.87 12.43
C ILE A 86 6.62 -6.60 13.14
N GLU A 87 6.65 -6.62 14.47
CA GLU A 87 7.88 -6.39 15.24
C GLU A 87 8.96 -7.43 14.93
N ALA A 88 8.59 -8.69 14.75
CA ALA A 88 9.51 -9.76 14.36
C ALA A 88 10.08 -9.53 12.96
N GLY A 89 9.25 -9.12 11.99
CA GLY A 89 9.67 -8.73 10.65
C GLY A 89 10.64 -7.54 10.68
N ILE A 90 10.31 -6.48 11.42
CA ILE A 90 11.17 -5.29 11.53
C ILE A 90 12.52 -5.62 12.18
N ARG A 91 12.56 -6.52 13.17
CA ARG A 91 13.80 -6.90 13.86
C ARG A 91 14.87 -7.45 12.92
N VAL A 92 14.46 -8.14 11.87
CA VAL A 92 15.37 -8.74 10.87
C VAL A 92 15.51 -7.90 9.59
N TYR A 93 14.79 -6.77 9.51
CA TYR A 93 14.69 -5.94 8.33
C TYR A 93 15.94 -5.05 8.14
N ASN A 94 16.52 -5.07 6.95
CA ASN A 94 17.57 -4.17 6.51
C ASN A 94 16.98 -2.92 5.87
N ARG A 95 17.32 -1.74 6.43
CA ARG A 95 16.76 -0.43 6.05
C ARG A 95 17.53 0.32 4.97
N SER A 96 18.57 -0.29 4.39
CA SER A 96 19.48 0.37 3.45
C SER A 96 18.83 0.93 2.19
N LYS A 97 17.64 0.43 1.81
CA LYS A 97 16.87 0.90 0.63
C LYS A 97 15.54 1.57 0.97
N GLY A 98 15.17 1.65 2.25
CA GLY A 98 13.90 2.24 2.69
C GLY A 98 13.44 1.73 4.05
N LYS A 99 12.62 2.52 4.74
CA LYS A 99 11.95 2.11 5.99
C LYS A 99 10.91 1.03 5.69
N PRO A 100 10.63 0.09 6.60
CA PRO A 100 9.46 -0.78 6.44
C PRO A 100 8.18 0.08 6.52
N ILE A 101 7.16 -0.32 5.75
CA ILE A 101 5.80 0.27 5.87
C ILE A 101 4.94 -0.71 6.68
N ILE A 102 4.23 -0.23 7.69
CA ILE A 102 3.23 -1.01 8.41
C ILE A 102 1.86 -0.83 7.74
N ASN A 103 1.26 -1.93 7.28
CA ASN A 103 -0.06 -1.97 6.67
C ASN A 103 -1.04 -2.77 7.57
N SER A 104 -2.00 -2.13 8.23
CA SER A 104 -2.22 -0.68 8.38
C SER A 104 -2.80 -0.36 9.75
N ALA A 105 -2.55 0.86 10.23
CA ALA A 105 -3.22 1.41 11.39
C ALA A 105 -4.54 2.07 10.98
N ASP A 106 -5.52 2.13 11.88
CA ASP A 106 -6.80 2.82 11.69
C ASP A 106 -7.15 3.63 12.95
N ALA A 107 -8.19 4.47 12.88
CA ALA A 107 -8.66 5.27 14.01
C ALA A 107 -9.45 4.44 15.05
N GLY A 108 -9.34 3.12 14.99
CA GLY A 108 -10.13 2.15 15.74
C GLY A 108 -9.26 1.02 16.32
N PRO A 109 -9.65 -0.25 16.14
CA PRO A 109 -8.98 -1.39 16.79
C PRO A 109 -7.48 -1.53 16.47
N ARG A 110 -7.02 -1.01 15.34
CA ARG A 110 -5.62 -1.09 14.88
C ARG A 110 -4.82 0.18 15.15
N LEU A 111 -5.37 1.17 15.86
CA LEU A 111 -4.64 2.40 16.25
C LEU A 111 -3.30 2.09 16.91
N GLY A 112 -3.30 1.00 17.69
CA GLY A 112 -2.14 0.41 18.35
C GLY A 112 -0.92 0.10 17.48
N LEU A 113 -1.04 0.13 16.15
CA LEU A 113 0.05 -0.06 15.19
C LEU A 113 0.84 1.23 14.95
N LEU A 114 0.29 2.42 15.25
CA LEU A 114 1.07 3.65 15.24
C LEU A 114 2.13 3.64 16.34
N GLU A 115 1.84 3.09 17.53
CA GLU A 115 2.88 2.93 18.56
C GLU A 115 3.99 1.99 18.09
N VAL A 116 3.65 0.93 17.35
CA VAL A 116 4.64 0.01 16.77
C VAL A 116 5.48 0.76 15.72
N ALA A 117 4.85 1.57 14.87
CA ALA A 117 5.55 2.39 13.87
C ALA A 117 6.54 3.35 14.54
N ALA A 118 6.10 4.11 15.54
CA ALA A 118 6.90 5.06 16.29
C ALA A 118 8.09 4.39 16.99
N ALA A 119 7.84 3.29 17.71
CA ALA A 119 8.88 2.56 18.46
C ALA A 119 9.97 1.96 17.55
N ASN A 120 9.66 1.78 16.26
CA ASN A 120 10.51 1.12 15.30
C ASN A 120 10.96 2.04 14.16
N ASP A 121 10.74 3.35 14.20
CA ASP A 121 11.07 4.27 13.08
C ASP A 121 10.55 3.72 11.73
N ALA A 122 9.32 3.24 11.68
CA ALA A 122 8.70 2.68 10.48
C ALA A 122 7.67 3.65 9.90
N MET A 123 7.48 3.59 8.59
CA MET A 123 6.34 4.26 7.94
C MET A 123 5.05 3.52 8.28
N ALA A 124 3.91 4.18 8.17
CA ALA A 124 2.61 3.55 8.38
C ALA A 124 1.58 3.99 7.33
N ILE A 125 0.80 3.03 6.84
CA ILE A 125 -0.46 3.33 6.16
C ILE A 125 -1.50 3.60 7.25
N ALA A 126 -2.08 4.79 7.22
CA ALA A 126 -3.09 5.26 8.17
C ALA A 126 -4.45 5.32 7.48
N LEU A 127 -5.31 4.34 7.74
CA LEU A 127 -6.65 4.33 7.18
C LEU A 127 -7.48 5.48 7.76
N CYS A 128 -8.12 6.25 6.89
CA CYS A 128 -9.10 7.28 7.24
C CYS A 128 -10.46 6.64 7.55
N ALA A 129 -10.46 5.64 8.44
CA ALA A 129 -11.63 4.89 8.88
C ALA A 129 -11.40 4.40 10.33
N LYS A 130 -12.50 4.06 11.01
CA LYS A 130 -12.49 3.54 12.38
C LYS A 130 -13.15 2.19 12.47
N ASP A 131 -14.46 2.17 12.25
CA ASP A 131 -15.30 0.98 12.22
C ASP A 131 -16.18 1.03 10.96
N GLY A 132 -15.90 0.13 10.02
CA GLY A 132 -16.65 0.07 8.76
C GLY A 132 -16.27 1.16 7.75
N ILE A 133 -17.20 1.44 6.85
CA ILE A 133 -17.00 2.36 5.73
C ILE A 133 -17.43 3.78 6.15
N PRO A 134 -16.55 4.78 6.05
CA PRO A 134 -16.92 6.17 6.32
C PRO A 134 -18.08 6.63 5.42
N SER A 135 -19.02 7.33 6.02
CA SER A 135 -20.25 7.80 5.40
C SER A 135 -20.02 8.87 4.34
N ASP A 136 -19.05 9.76 4.51
CA ASP A 136 -18.77 10.86 3.57
C ASP A 136 -17.30 11.34 3.64
N VAL A 137 -17.02 12.47 2.98
CA VAL A 137 -15.69 13.10 2.96
C VAL A 137 -15.30 13.67 4.33
N GLU A 138 -16.23 14.32 5.02
CA GLU A 138 -15.96 14.98 6.31
C GLU A 138 -15.56 13.95 7.38
N GLU A 139 -16.23 12.79 7.39
CA GLU A 139 -15.88 11.70 8.28
C GLU A 139 -14.48 11.13 7.99
N ARG A 140 -14.11 10.98 6.70
CA ARG A 140 -12.74 10.55 6.33
C ARG A 140 -11.69 11.56 6.79
N ILE A 141 -11.93 12.85 6.61
CA ILE A 141 -11.00 13.91 7.04
C ILE A 141 -10.90 13.98 8.57
N THR A 142 -11.98 13.70 9.29
CA THR A 142 -11.96 13.56 10.74
C THR A 142 -11.01 12.44 11.17
N TYR A 143 -11.12 11.25 10.57
CA TYR A 143 -10.21 10.15 10.89
C TYR A 143 -8.77 10.41 10.43
N CYS A 144 -8.56 11.07 9.28
CA CYS A 144 -7.24 11.53 8.85
C CYS A 144 -6.58 12.42 9.92
N THR A 145 -7.34 13.37 10.45
CA THR A 145 -6.84 14.31 11.48
C THR A 145 -6.58 13.60 12.81
N GLU A 146 -7.47 12.70 13.24
CA GLU A 146 -7.28 11.88 14.46
C GLU A 146 -5.98 11.05 14.37
N MET A 147 -5.75 10.41 13.22
CA MET A 147 -4.54 9.61 12.98
C MET A 147 -3.28 10.47 12.94
N LEU A 148 -3.34 11.65 12.30
CA LEU A 148 -2.23 12.61 12.25
C LEU A 148 -1.86 13.10 13.65
N GLU A 149 -2.84 13.56 14.43
CA GLU A 149 -2.63 14.05 15.79
C GLU A 149 -1.99 12.98 16.68
N LYS A 150 -2.52 11.75 16.63
CA LYS A 150 -1.98 10.62 17.37
C LYS A 150 -0.54 10.32 16.98
N ALA A 151 -0.24 10.28 15.68
CA ALA A 151 1.10 10.02 15.18
C ALA A 151 2.10 11.12 15.60
N MET A 152 1.70 12.39 15.54
CA MET A 152 2.53 13.51 16.00
C MET A 152 2.81 13.45 17.51
N MET A 153 1.83 13.06 18.33
CA MET A 153 2.04 12.85 19.78
C MET A 153 3.03 11.73 20.07
N LEU A 154 3.12 10.73 19.18
CA LEU A 154 4.10 9.64 19.26
C LEU A 154 5.47 10.01 18.65
N GLY A 155 5.61 11.20 18.07
CA GLY A 155 6.85 11.68 17.44
C GLY A 155 7.10 11.13 16.03
N ILE A 156 6.07 10.62 15.35
CA ILE A 156 6.17 10.18 13.95
C ILE A 156 6.19 11.43 13.05
N ASP A 157 7.10 11.47 12.07
CA ASP A 157 7.11 12.49 11.03
C ASP A 157 5.85 12.33 10.16
N PRO A 158 5.04 13.39 9.93
CA PRO A 158 3.90 13.34 9.02
C PRO A 158 4.23 12.80 7.62
N MET A 159 5.48 12.93 7.14
CA MET A 159 5.94 12.38 5.87
C MET A 159 6.12 10.85 5.86
N ASP A 160 6.19 10.23 7.04
CA ASP A 160 6.21 8.77 7.21
C ASP A 160 4.79 8.15 7.29
N LEU A 161 3.74 8.99 7.20
CA LEU A 161 2.35 8.54 7.14
C LEU A 161 1.84 8.56 5.70
N LEU A 162 1.21 7.46 5.30
CA LEU A 162 0.50 7.32 4.04
C LEU A 162 -1.00 7.19 4.33
N PHE A 163 -1.74 8.29 4.20
CA PHE A 163 -3.17 8.31 4.53
C PHE A 163 -4.00 7.62 3.45
N ASP A 164 -4.81 6.63 3.85
CA ASP A 164 -5.65 5.85 2.93
C ASP A 164 -7.14 6.17 3.13
N PRO A 165 -7.80 6.84 2.17
CA PRO A 165 -9.21 7.23 2.27
C PRO A 165 -10.19 6.06 2.08
N LEU A 166 -9.68 4.82 2.02
CA LEU A 166 -10.38 3.57 1.81
C LEU A 166 -11.09 3.53 0.45
N PHE A 167 -10.39 3.02 -0.56
CA PHE A 167 -11.00 2.77 -1.87
C PHE A 167 -12.07 1.70 -1.74
N LEU A 168 -13.26 1.98 -2.27
CA LEU A 168 -14.42 1.12 -2.20
C LEU A 168 -14.75 0.53 -3.56
N VAL A 169 -15.40 -0.64 -3.53
CA VAL A 169 -15.88 -1.31 -4.73
C VAL A 169 -16.89 -0.44 -5.48
N ILE A 170 -16.64 -0.17 -6.76
CA ILE A 170 -17.54 0.65 -7.56
C ILE A 170 -18.89 -0.03 -7.79
N LYS A 171 -18.89 -1.38 -7.83
CA LYS A 171 -20.09 -2.18 -8.02
C LYS A 171 -20.98 -2.10 -6.77
N GLY A 172 -22.02 -1.26 -6.87
CA GLY A 172 -22.99 -1.04 -5.79
C GLY A 172 -22.63 0.08 -4.82
N MET A 173 -21.49 0.76 -5.01
CA MET A 173 -21.08 1.93 -4.22
C MET A 173 -20.46 3.02 -5.13
N GLN A 174 -20.94 3.13 -6.37
CA GLN A 174 -20.36 4.02 -7.39
C GLN A 174 -20.35 5.49 -6.95
N GLU A 175 -21.37 5.90 -6.20
CA GLU A 175 -21.51 7.24 -5.62
C GLU A 175 -20.37 7.60 -4.67
N LYS A 176 -19.66 6.62 -4.11
CA LYS A 176 -18.51 6.84 -3.21
C LYS A 176 -17.21 7.16 -3.94
N ALA A 177 -17.10 6.84 -5.24
CA ALA A 177 -15.87 7.08 -5.98
C ALA A 177 -15.50 8.58 -6.04
N PRO A 178 -16.41 9.50 -6.38
CA PRO A 178 -16.12 10.94 -6.28
C PRO A 178 -15.76 11.43 -4.86
N GLU A 179 -16.42 10.89 -3.82
CA GLU A 179 -16.13 11.27 -2.42
C GLU A 179 -14.68 10.90 -2.03
N VAL A 180 -14.22 9.71 -2.43
CA VAL A 180 -12.86 9.26 -2.16
C VAL A 180 -11.83 10.13 -2.90
N LEU A 181 -12.09 10.51 -4.15
CA LEU A 181 -11.22 11.43 -4.91
C LEU A 181 -11.13 12.82 -4.26
N GLU A 182 -12.26 13.34 -3.79
CA GLU A 182 -12.33 14.60 -3.06
C GLU A 182 -11.58 14.54 -1.72
N THR A 183 -11.66 13.40 -1.03
CA THR A 183 -10.87 13.15 0.19
C THR A 183 -9.37 13.19 -0.10
N ILE A 184 -8.91 12.53 -1.17
CA ILE A 184 -7.49 12.58 -1.59
C ILE A 184 -7.05 14.03 -1.81
N ARG A 185 -7.87 14.83 -2.49
CA ARG A 185 -7.59 16.24 -2.75
C ARG A 185 -7.40 17.03 -1.45
N GLN A 186 -8.32 16.89 -0.50
CA GLN A 186 -8.25 17.59 0.78
C GLN A 186 -7.04 17.18 1.62
N ILE A 187 -6.72 15.88 1.70
CA ILE A 187 -5.51 15.38 2.39
C ILE A 187 -4.25 15.95 1.74
N THR A 188 -4.22 16.02 0.41
CA THR A 188 -3.09 16.59 -0.34
C THR A 188 -2.94 18.09 -0.09
N GLU A 189 -4.04 18.84 0.02
CA GLU A 189 -4.04 20.27 0.34
C GLU A 189 -3.55 20.57 1.76
N MET A 190 -3.67 19.60 2.67
CA MET A 190 -3.02 19.63 4.00
C MET A 190 -1.50 19.37 3.92
N GLY A 191 -0.96 19.07 2.73
CA GLY A 191 0.45 18.76 2.52
C GLY A 191 0.84 17.33 2.92
N LEU A 192 -0.12 16.42 3.08
CA LEU A 192 0.10 15.06 3.55
C LEU A 192 0.21 14.07 2.38
N ARG A 193 0.88 12.94 2.61
CA ARG A 193 0.99 11.85 1.63
C ARG A 193 -0.22 10.93 1.71
N THR A 194 -0.61 10.40 0.55
CA THR A 194 -1.81 9.57 0.38
C THR A 194 -1.45 8.21 -0.22
N ASN A 195 -2.20 7.19 0.18
CA ASN A 195 -2.13 5.82 -0.34
C ASN A 195 -3.53 5.30 -0.68
N ALA A 196 -3.60 4.23 -1.46
CA ALA A 196 -4.82 3.45 -1.62
C ALA A 196 -4.52 1.99 -1.95
N GLY A 197 -5.36 1.07 -1.46
CA GLY A 197 -5.53 -0.25 -2.08
C GLY A 197 -6.31 -0.15 -3.39
N LEU A 198 -5.62 0.08 -4.51
CA LEU A 198 -6.26 0.44 -5.78
C LEU A 198 -7.22 -0.64 -6.27
N SER A 199 -6.79 -1.90 -6.24
CA SER A 199 -7.55 -3.05 -6.74
C SER A 199 -8.93 -3.24 -6.08
N ASN A 200 -9.20 -2.56 -4.96
CA ASN A 200 -10.51 -2.54 -4.32
C ASN A 200 -11.60 -1.93 -5.21
N VAL A 201 -11.27 -0.91 -6.01
CA VAL A 201 -12.27 -0.18 -6.82
C VAL A 201 -12.97 -1.10 -7.82
N SER A 202 -12.25 -2.06 -8.39
CA SER A 202 -12.76 -2.98 -9.40
C SER A 202 -13.17 -4.35 -8.86
N ASN A 203 -13.14 -4.57 -7.54
CA ASN A 203 -13.52 -5.85 -6.96
C ASN A 203 -14.93 -6.28 -7.39
N GLY A 204 -15.10 -7.56 -7.74
CA GLY A 204 -16.39 -8.09 -8.21
C GLY A 204 -16.83 -7.64 -9.62
N ALA A 205 -16.06 -6.81 -10.32
CA ALA A 205 -16.25 -6.53 -11.74
C ALA A 205 -15.70 -7.67 -12.62
N PRO A 206 -16.16 -7.81 -13.88
CA PRO A 206 -15.61 -8.80 -14.81
C PRO A 206 -14.11 -8.61 -15.04
N LYS A 207 -13.34 -9.70 -15.10
CA LYS A 207 -11.86 -9.66 -15.20
C LYS A 207 -11.33 -8.78 -16.33
N HIS A 208 -12.00 -8.74 -17.47
CA HIS A 208 -11.60 -7.93 -18.62
C HIS A 208 -11.88 -6.43 -18.45
N VAL A 209 -12.75 -6.05 -17.50
CA VAL A 209 -13.11 -4.66 -17.22
C VAL A 209 -12.23 -4.08 -16.10
N ARG A 210 -11.74 -4.91 -15.16
CA ARG A 210 -10.93 -4.46 -14.02
C ARG A 210 -9.74 -3.58 -14.41
N PRO A 211 -8.86 -3.97 -15.36
CA PRO A 211 -7.74 -3.14 -15.78
C PRO A 211 -8.15 -1.74 -16.26
N ILE A 212 -9.34 -1.62 -16.86
CA ILE A 212 -9.86 -0.34 -17.36
C ILE A 212 -10.28 0.55 -16.19
N ILE A 213 -11.01 -0.01 -15.22
CA ILE A 213 -11.46 0.72 -14.03
C ILE A 213 -10.24 1.14 -13.19
N ASP A 214 -9.35 0.19 -12.90
CA ASP A 214 -8.18 0.42 -12.04
C ASP A 214 -7.28 1.51 -12.62
N ALA A 215 -6.93 1.43 -13.91
CA ALA A 215 -6.11 2.44 -14.59
C ALA A 215 -6.80 3.81 -14.63
N THR A 216 -8.07 3.86 -15.03
CA THR A 216 -8.81 5.13 -15.14
C THR A 216 -8.94 5.81 -13.78
N TYR A 217 -9.30 5.04 -12.75
CA TYR A 217 -9.47 5.57 -11.40
C TYR A 217 -8.14 5.98 -10.76
N CYS A 218 -7.06 5.24 -11.03
CA CYS A 218 -5.70 5.62 -10.63
C CYS A 218 -5.30 6.98 -11.22
N ALA A 219 -5.52 7.21 -12.52
CA ALA A 219 -5.22 8.50 -13.15
C ALA A 219 -6.00 9.65 -12.49
N MET A 220 -7.30 9.45 -12.22
CA MET A 220 -8.14 10.42 -11.53
C MET A 220 -7.61 10.69 -10.11
N ALA A 221 -7.25 9.64 -9.37
CA ALA A 221 -6.71 9.76 -8.02
C ALA A 221 -5.35 10.49 -7.99
N MET A 222 -4.44 10.17 -8.92
CA MET A 222 -3.16 10.88 -9.08
C MET A 222 -3.35 12.35 -9.43
N GLN A 223 -4.40 12.69 -10.21
CA GLN A 223 -4.76 14.07 -10.47
C GLN A 223 -5.22 14.79 -9.20
N CYS A 224 -5.95 14.10 -8.31
CA CYS A 224 -6.35 14.61 -7.00
C CYS A 224 -5.21 14.66 -5.97
N GLY A 225 -4.06 14.02 -6.23
CA GLY A 225 -2.89 14.07 -5.34
C GLY A 225 -2.51 12.73 -4.73
N LEU A 226 -3.03 11.60 -5.22
CA LEU A 226 -2.59 10.27 -4.79
C LEU A 226 -1.08 10.13 -5.00
N THR A 227 -0.33 9.81 -3.94
CA THR A 227 1.14 9.68 -4.00
C THR A 227 1.66 8.25 -4.03
N ALA A 228 0.87 7.29 -3.53
CA ALA A 228 1.21 5.88 -3.46
C ALA A 228 -0.02 5.00 -3.72
N ALA A 229 0.19 3.76 -4.15
CA ALA A 229 -0.86 2.75 -4.12
C ALA A 229 -0.32 1.33 -4.00
N ILE A 230 -1.09 0.50 -3.31
CA ILE A 230 -1.00 -0.96 -3.37
C ILE A 230 -1.74 -1.40 -4.64
N VAL A 231 -1.00 -1.98 -5.58
CA VAL A 231 -1.47 -2.30 -6.93
C VAL A 231 -0.93 -3.65 -7.42
N ASN A 232 -1.54 -4.18 -8.47
CA ASN A 232 -0.92 -5.22 -9.28
C ASN A 232 -0.01 -4.58 -10.37
N PRO A 233 1.33 -4.54 -10.18
CA PRO A 233 2.23 -3.93 -11.16
C PRO A 233 2.31 -4.76 -12.46
N CYS A 234 1.88 -6.01 -12.46
CA CYS A 234 1.85 -6.83 -13.68
C CYS A 234 0.67 -6.48 -14.60
N ASP A 235 -0.21 -5.53 -14.22
CA ASP A 235 -1.19 -4.95 -15.12
C ASP A 235 -0.53 -3.85 -15.96
N HIS A 236 -0.25 -4.18 -17.23
CA HIS A 236 0.41 -3.28 -18.16
C HIS A 236 -0.32 -1.95 -18.33
N ARG A 237 -1.66 -1.97 -18.42
CA ARG A 237 -2.45 -0.76 -18.65
C ARG A 237 -2.35 0.19 -17.46
N LEU A 238 -2.37 -0.37 -16.25
CA LEU A 238 -2.19 0.41 -15.04
C LEU A 238 -0.79 1.04 -14.97
N MET A 239 0.25 0.25 -15.24
CA MET A 239 1.62 0.76 -15.19
C MET A 239 1.90 1.83 -16.26
N GLU A 240 1.40 1.65 -17.48
CA GLU A 240 1.45 2.69 -18.52
C GLU A 240 0.77 3.98 -18.06
N THR A 241 -0.38 3.85 -17.40
CA THR A 241 -1.14 5.00 -16.90
C THR A 241 -0.38 5.73 -15.81
N ILE A 242 0.19 5.02 -14.82
CA ILE A 242 0.99 5.63 -13.74
C ILE A 242 2.19 6.38 -14.32
N LYS A 243 2.98 5.74 -15.19
CA LYS A 243 4.15 6.37 -15.83
C LYS A 243 3.77 7.60 -16.64
N THR A 244 2.64 7.53 -17.37
CA THR A 244 2.11 8.66 -18.15
C THR A 244 1.68 9.81 -17.25
N CYS A 245 0.99 9.51 -16.14
CA CYS A 245 0.60 10.52 -15.15
C CYS A 245 1.82 11.18 -14.50
N ASP A 246 2.84 10.42 -14.12
CA ASP A 246 4.09 10.97 -13.58
C ASP A 246 4.80 11.91 -14.57
N MET A 247 4.84 11.52 -15.85
CA MET A 247 5.40 12.39 -16.90
C MET A 247 4.59 13.68 -17.07
N ILE A 248 3.26 13.59 -17.16
CA ILE A 248 2.38 14.77 -17.29
C ILE A 248 2.50 15.71 -16.10
N LYS A 249 2.64 15.16 -14.88
CA LYS A 249 2.80 15.94 -13.64
C LYS A 249 4.22 16.53 -13.48
N GLY A 250 5.16 16.19 -14.37
CA GLY A 250 6.55 16.64 -14.28
C GLY A 250 7.40 15.90 -13.24
N ASN A 251 6.93 14.75 -12.75
CA ASN A 251 7.70 13.85 -11.87
C ASN A 251 8.74 13.04 -12.67
N MET A 252 8.57 12.96 -13.98
CA MET A 252 9.51 12.39 -14.95
C MET A 252 9.59 13.33 -16.15
N LEU A 253 10.80 13.55 -16.69
CA LEU A 253 10.96 14.29 -17.95
C LEU A 253 10.45 13.45 -19.11
N TYR A 254 9.82 14.11 -20.08
CA TYR A 254 9.38 13.46 -21.31
C TYR A 254 10.57 12.92 -22.11
N ALA A 255 10.43 11.69 -22.59
CA ALA A 255 11.23 11.06 -23.63
C ALA A 255 10.32 10.09 -24.40
N ASP A 256 10.57 9.84 -25.68
CA ASP A 256 9.75 8.89 -26.46
C ASP A 256 9.69 7.49 -25.82
N SER A 257 10.72 7.13 -25.05
CA SER A 257 10.85 5.86 -24.33
C SER A 257 10.41 5.94 -22.86
N TYR A 258 9.64 6.94 -22.43
CA TYR A 258 9.29 7.13 -20.99
C TYR A 258 8.60 5.92 -20.35
N LEU A 259 7.95 5.07 -21.14
CA LEU A 259 7.33 3.82 -20.66
C LEU A 259 8.35 2.72 -20.33
N GLU A 260 9.57 2.81 -20.87
CA GLU A 260 10.67 1.86 -20.65
C GLU A 260 11.56 2.26 -19.46
N LEU A 261 11.37 3.47 -18.91
CA LEU A 261 12.14 4.07 -17.81
C LEU A 261 11.54 3.80 -16.41
#